data_AF-A0A9W3GKW2-F1
#
_entry.id   AF-A0A9W3GKW2-F1
#
_cell.length_a   1.000
_cell.length_b   1.000
_cell.length_c   1.000
_cell.angle_alpha   90.00
_cell.angle_beta   90.00
_cell.angle_gamma   90.00
#
_symmetry.space_group_name_H-M   'P 1'
#
loop_
_entity.id
_entity.type
_entity.pdbx_description
1 polymer ?
#
loop_
_entity_poly.entity_id
_entity_poly.type
_entity_poly.pdbx_seq_one_letter_code
_entity_poly.pdbx_strand_id
1 'polypeptide(L)'
;MEPTQDYPLFGGAFSATLPPGAIDVSDLRPVPDNQEVFCHRVTDQSLIVELLELQAHVQGEEAARYHFEDVAGVQEARAVQVEAVQPLPLENLALRGCCQEAWILSGKQQVAKENQQVRAKGV
;
A
#
# COMPACT_ATOMS: atom_id res chain seq x y z
N MET A 1 9.81 8.68 23.30
CA MET A 1 8.94 8.37 22.14
C MET A 1 8.99 9.59 21.26
N GLU A 2 9.51 9.46 20.06
CA GLU A 2 9.45 10.57 19.10
C GLU A 2 7.98 10.78 18.73
N PRO A 3 7.49 12.04 18.66
CA PRO A 3 6.09 12.30 18.41
C PRO A 3 5.73 11.86 16.99
N THR A 4 4.65 11.10 16.86
CA THR A 4 4.01 10.87 15.57
C THR A 4 3.45 12.19 15.05
N GLN A 5 3.56 12.42 13.75
CA GLN A 5 3.10 13.66 13.13
C GLN A 5 1.90 13.37 12.23
N ASP A 6 0.85 14.20 12.35
CA ASP A 6 -0.32 14.11 11.51
C ASP A 6 -0.07 14.86 10.19
N TYR A 7 -0.29 14.16 9.09
CA TYR A 7 -0.17 14.68 7.74
C TYR A 7 -1.55 14.81 7.10
N PRO A 8 -1.93 16.00 6.60
CA PRO A 8 -3.14 16.15 5.80
C PRO A 8 -2.95 15.44 4.46
N LEU A 9 -3.89 14.59 4.08
CA LEU A 9 -3.92 13.90 2.78
C LEU A 9 -5.06 14.46 1.93
N PHE A 10 -4.88 14.48 0.60
CA PHE A 10 -5.90 14.88 -0.37
C PHE A 10 -6.48 16.27 -0.07
N GLY A 11 -5.60 17.27 0.06
CA GLY A 11 -6.01 18.64 0.37
C GLY A 11 -6.60 18.82 1.79
N GLY A 12 -6.37 17.87 2.69
CA GLY A 12 -6.87 17.90 4.07
C GLY A 12 -8.23 17.23 4.27
N ALA A 13 -8.76 16.53 3.26
CA ALA A 13 -9.96 15.72 3.41
C ALA A 13 -9.74 14.51 4.34
N PHE A 14 -8.51 13.99 4.36
CA PHE A 14 -8.09 12.91 5.25
C PHE A 14 -6.86 13.33 6.06
N SER A 15 -6.56 12.57 7.11
CA SER A 15 -5.36 12.77 7.92
C SER A 15 -4.72 11.41 8.23
N ALA A 16 -3.40 11.34 8.13
CA ALA A 16 -2.63 10.15 8.45
C ALA A 16 -1.57 10.45 9.51
N THR A 17 -1.50 9.60 10.52
CA THR A 17 -0.49 9.68 11.58
C THR A 17 0.73 8.86 11.14
N LEU A 18 1.82 9.53 10.81
CA LEU A 18 3.04 8.90 10.31
C LEU A 18 4.17 8.97 11.35
N PRO A 19 5.09 7.99 11.35
CA PRO A 19 6.29 8.07 12.16
C PRO A 19 7.15 9.29 11.75
N PRO A 20 7.88 9.88 12.70
CA PRO A 20 8.73 11.03 12.43
C PRO A 20 9.82 10.67 11.41
N GLY A 21 10.07 11.55 10.45
CA GLY A 21 11.05 11.33 9.38
C GLY A 21 10.48 10.78 8.07
N ALA A 22 9.14 10.62 7.97
CA ALA A 22 8.47 10.50 6.69
C ALA A 22 8.63 11.79 5.87
N ILE A 23 9.11 11.69 4.64
CA ILE A 23 9.20 12.77 3.65
C ILE A 23 8.12 12.54 2.60
N ASP A 24 7.36 13.58 2.26
CA ASP A 24 6.51 13.60 1.07
C ASP A 24 7.36 13.66 -0.22
N VAL A 25 7.15 12.68 -1.10
CA VAL A 25 7.88 12.54 -2.37
C VAL A 25 7.32 13.46 -3.46
N SER A 26 6.16 14.08 -3.25
CA SER A 26 5.53 15.04 -4.17
C SER A 26 6.41 16.27 -4.43
N ASP A 27 7.27 16.64 -3.48
CA ASP A 27 8.29 17.69 -3.65
C ASP A 27 9.41 17.30 -4.63
N LEU A 28 9.65 16.00 -4.81
CA LEU A 28 10.74 15.46 -5.64
C LEU A 28 10.26 15.10 -7.05
N ARG A 29 9.02 14.65 -7.19
CA ARG A 29 8.42 14.25 -8.47
C ARG A 29 6.94 14.54 -8.47
N PRO A 30 6.33 14.79 -9.65
CA PRO A 30 4.88 14.84 -9.74
C PRO A 30 4.30 13.48 -9.34
N VAL A 31 3.36 13.53 -8.39
CA VAL A 31 2.51 12.41 -7.96
C VAL A 31 1.07 12.74 -8.40
N PRO A 32 0.31 11.77 -8.92
CA PRO A 32 -1.10 11.98 -9.27
C PRO A 32 -1.93 12.48 -8.08
N ASP A 33 -2.96 13.29 -8.33
CA ASP A 33 -3.80 13.86 -7.26
C ASP A 33 -4.55 12.81 -6.41
N ASN A 34 -4.72 11.59 -6.94
CA ASN A 34 -5.33 10.47 -6.23
C ASN A 34 -4.30 9.62 -5.47
N GLN A 35 -3.02 10.00 -5.46
CA GLN A 35 -1.93 9.29 -4.80
C GLN A 35 -1.14 10.22 -3.88
N GLU A 36 -0.70 9.69 -2.75
CA GLU A 36 0.18 10.34 -1.78
C GLU A 36 1.34 9.38 -1.50
N VAL A 37 2.59 9.85 -1.65
CA VAL A 37 3.77 8.99 -1.54
C VAL A 37 4.71 9.54 -0.48
N PHE A 38 4.97 8.75 0.55
CA PHE A 38 5.87 9.07 1.64
C PHE A 38 7.06 8.11 1.66
N CYS A 39 8.25 8.61 1.96
CA CYS A 39 9.46 7.82 2.14
C CYS A 39 10.13 8.14 3.47
N HIS A 40 10.52 7.11 4.22
CA HIS A 40 11.20 7.24 5.49
C HIS A 40 12.72 7.20 5.31
N ARG A 41 13.39 8.31 5.65
CA ARG A 41 14.84 8.49 5.38
C ARG A 41 15.76 7.46 6.04
N VAL A 42 15.35 6.94 7.20
CA VAL A 42 16.23 6.12 8.05
C VAL A 42 16.07 4.63 7.75
N THR A 43 14.87 4.22 7.34
CA THR A 43 14.53 2.80 7.15
C THR A 43 14.38 2.44 5.67
N ASP A 44 14.50 3.42 4.78
CA ASP A 44 14.22 3.30 3.34
C ASP A 44 12.86 2.66 3.04
N GLN A 45 11.89 2.84 3.95
CA GLN A 45 10.53 2.36 3.78
C GLN A 45 9.70 3.41 3.06
N SER A 46 8.93 2.98 2.06
CA SER A 46 7.95 3.81 1.36
C SER A 46 6.54 3.44 1.80
N LEU A 47 5.71 4.46 2.01
CA LEU A 47 4.27 4.34 2.20
C LEU A 47 3.57 5.05 1.05
N ILE A 48 2.66 4.35 0.39
CA ILE A 48 1.85 4.90 -0.70
C ILE A 48 0.39 4.79 -0.28
N VAL A 49 -0.34 5.89 -0.40
CA VAL A 49 -1.79 5.93 -0.19
C VAL A 49 -2.44 6.31 -1.53
N GLU A 50 -3.33 5.48 -2.03
CA GLU A 50 -4.00 5.68 -3.31
C GLU A 50 -5.52 5.55 -3.16
N LEU A 51 -6.26 6.48 -3.75
CA LEU A 51 -7.72 6.41 -3.87
C LEU A 51 -8.08 5.72 -5.19
N LEU A 52 -8.78 4.60 -5.07
CA LEU A 52 -9.27 3.78 -6.18
C LEU A 52 -10.79 3.79 -6.24
N GLU A 53 -11.33 3.49 -7.42
CA GLU A 53 -12.77 3.28 -7.61
C GLU A 53 -13.20 1.90 -7.09
N LEU A 54 -14.36 1.86 -6.44
CA LEU A 54 -14.94 0.63 -5.93
C LEU A 54 -15.30 -0.31 -7.08
N GLN A 55 -14.66 -1.47 -7.11
CA GLN A 55 -14.97 -2.53 -8.06
C GLN A 55 -16.12 -3.39 -7.54
N ALA A 56 -17.31 -3.28 -8.13
CA ALA A 56 -18.51 -3.98 -7.66
C ALA A 56 -18.41 -5.53 -7.71
N HIS A 57 -17.40 -6.07 -8.40
CA HIS A 57 -17.20 -7.51 -8.59
C HIS A 57 -16.22 -8.15 -7.59
N VAL A 58 -15.54 -7.36 -6.76
CA VAL A 58 -14.63 -7.85 -5.72
C VAL A 58 -14.97 -7.18 -4.38
N GLN A 59 -15.04 -7.97 -3.31
CA GLN A 59 -15.39 -7.49 -1.97
C GLN A 59 -14.53 -8.20 -0.93
N GLY A 60 -14.36 -7.54 0.22
CA GLY A 60 -13.60 -8.04 1.34
C GLY A 60 -12.21 -8.59 1.02
N GLU A 61 -11.99 -9.86 1.40
CA GLU A 61 -10.74 -10.59 1.20
C GLU A 61 -10.31 -10.64 -0.28
N GLU A 62 -11.27 -10.83 -1.18
CA GLU A 62 -11.00 -10.95 -2.61
C GLU A 62 -10.60 -9.62 -3.22
N ALA A 63 -11.12 -8.50 -2.70
CA ALA A 63 -10.67 -7.17 -3.12
C ALA A 63 -9.20 -6.93 -2.76
N ALA A 64 -8.78 -7.33 -1.55
CA ALA A 64 -7.39 -7.22 -1.14
C ALA A 64 -6.45 -8.04 -2.04
N ARG A 65 -6.86 -9.27 -2.40
CA ARG A 65 -6.10 -10.11 -3.35
C ARG A 65 -6.07 -9.53 -4.75
N TYR A 66 -7.21 -9.09 -5.27
CA TYR A 66 -7.33 -8.51 -6.60
C TYR A 66 -6.39 -7.33 -6.80
N HIS A 67 -6.41 -6.37 -5.87
CA HIS A 67 -5.51 -5.21 -5.95
C HIS A 67 -4.04 -5.59 -5.75
N PHE A 68 -3.74 -6.59 -4.93
CA PHE A 68 -2.38 -7.10 -4.79
C PHE A 68 -1.86 -7.72 -6.09
N GLU A 69 -2.70 -8.50 -6.78
CA GLU A 69 -2.38 -9.08 -8.09
C GLU A 69 -2.25 -8.02 -9.18
N ASP A 70 -3.11 -7.00 -9.18
CA ASP A 70 -3.04 -5.88 -10.13
C ASP A 70 -1.71 -5.11 -10.02
N VAL A 71 -1.29 -4.79 -8.79
CA VAL A 71 0.03 -4.19 -8.53
C VAL A 71 1.16 -5.09 -9.02
N ALA A 72 1.06 -6.41 -8.79
CA ALA A 72 2.03 -7.37 -9.32
C ALA A 72 2.06 -7.39 -10.85
N GLY A 73 0.90 -7.31 -11.51
CA GLY A 73 0.76 -7.29 -12.95
C GLY A 73 1.42 -6.07 -13.58
N VAL A 74 1.19 -4.88 -13.02
CA VAL A 74 1.84 -3.63 -13.45
C VAL A 74 3.36 -3.68 -13.28
N GLN A 75 3.84 -4.37 -12.25
CA GLN A 75 5.27 -4.56 -12.00
C GLN A 75 5.87 -5.77 -12.74
N GLU A 76 5.09 -6.48 -13.56
CA GLU A 76 5.49 -7.73 -14.23
C GLU A 76 6.12 -8.74 -13.26
N ALA A 77 5.53 -8.87 -12.07
CA ALA A 77 5.99 -9.79 -11.06
C ALA A 77 5.89 -11.24 -11.56
N ARG A 78 6.99 -11.99 -11.43
CA ARG A 78 7.07 -13.40 -11.86
C ARG A 78 6.41 -14.36 -10.89
N ALA A 79 6.40 -13.98 -9.63
CA ALA A 79 5.84 -14.77 -8.55
C ALA A 79 5.22 -13.84 -7.52
N VAL A 80 4.08 -14.25 -7.00
CA VAL A 80 3.31 -13.54 -5.99
C VAL A 80 3.08 -14.52 -4.85
N GLN A 81 3.44 -14.14 -3.64
CA GLN A 81 3.29 -14.96 -2.44
C GLN A 81 2.53 -14.16 -1.39
N VAL A 82 1.28 -14.56 -1.14
CA VAL A 82 0.47 -13.99 -0.06
C VAL A 82 0.83 -14.71 1.23
N GLU A 83 1.28 -13.96 2.24
CA GLU A 83 1.67 -14.49 3.55
C GLU A 83 0.46 -14.55 4.50
N ALA A 84 -0.35 -13.49 4.52
CA ALA A 84 -1.54 -13.41 5.35
C ALA A 84 -2.59 -12.50 4.72
N VAL A 85 -3.86 -12.87 4.90
CA VAL A 85 -4.99 -11.98 4.68
C VAL A 85 -5.87 -12.07 5.91
N GLN A 86 -6.21 -10.92 6.49
CA GLN A 86 -7.03 -10.88 7.70
C GLN A 86 -7.97 -9.67 7.69
N PRO A 87 -9.19 -9.84 8.21
CA PRO A 87 -10.10 -8.73 8.38
C PRO A 87 -9.57 -7.80 9.49
N LEU A 88 -9.62 -6.50 9.23
CA LEU A 88 -9.37 -5.51 10.27
C LEU A 88 -10.68 -5.28 11.03
N PRO A 89 -10.69 -5.51 12.36
CA PRO A 89 -11.90 -5.32 13.13
C PRO A 89 -12.29 -3.82 13.09
N LEU A 90 -13.57 -3.55 12.87
CA LEU A 90 -14.11 -2.20 12.69
C LEU A 90 -13.79 -1.28 13.89
N GLU A 91 -13.55 -1.85 15.06
CA GLU A 91 -13.12 -1.10 16.24
C GLU A 91 -11.76 -0.41 16.04
N ASN A 92 -10.88 -0.95 15.20
CA ASN A 92 -9.59 -0.33 14.91
C ASN A 92 -9.68 0.75 13.81
N LEU A 93 -10.85 0.91 13.19
CA LEU A 93 -11.06 1.93 12.17
C LEU A 93 -11.50 3.25 12.81
N ALA A 94 -10.85 4.35 12.45
CA ALA A 94 -11.31 5.69 12.83
C ALA A 94 -12.67 6.04 12.19
N LEU A 95 -12.99 5.42 11.04
CA LEU A 95 -14.18 5.67 10.23
C LEU A 95 -15.33 4.68 10.48
N ARG A 96 -15.59 4.33 11.75
CA ARG A 96 -16.55 3.29 12.18
C ARG A 96 -17.99 3.43 11.62
N GLY A 97 -18.36 4.60 11.09
CA GLY A 97 -19.69 4.87 10.53
C GLY A 97 -19.79 4.85 9.00
N CYS A 98 -18.67 4.88 8.29
CA CYS A 98 -18.65 4.98 6.82
C CYS A 98 -17.99 3.77 6.15
N CYS A 99 -17.22 2.99 6.90
CA CYS A 99 -16.51 1.82 6.40
C CYS A 99 -17.25 0.55 6.84
N GLN A 100 -17.75 -0.22 5.86
CA GLN A 100 -18.50 -1.46 6.11
C GLN A 100 -17.56 -2.64 6.39
N GLU A 101 -16.37 -2.64 5.79
CA GLU A 101 -15.35 -3.67 5.97
C GLU A 101 -13.96 -3.12 5.64
N ALA A 102 -12.93 -3.68 6.27
CA ALA A 102 -11.54 -3.40 5.97
C ALA A 102 -10.73 -4.69 6.08
N TRP A 103 -9.77 -4.87 5.18
CA TRP A 103 -8.94 -6.07 5.10
C TRP A 103 -7.49 -5.66 4.92
N ILE A 104 -6.58 -6.45 5.49
CA ILE A 104 -5.14 -6.28 5.31
C ILE A 104 -4.57 -7.55 4.71
N LEU A 105 -3.81 -7.38 3.63
CA LEU A 105 -3.05 -8.42 2.97
C LEU A 105 -1.56 -8.11 3.13
N SER A 106 -0.79 -9.10 3.53
CA SER A 106 0.67 -9.06 3.58
C SER A 106 1.23 -10.13 2.65
N GLY A 107 2.24 -9.79 1.87
CA GLY A 107 2.81 -10.69 0.88
C GLY A 107 4.09 -10.15 0.26
N LYS A 108 4.72 -10.99 -0.57
CA LYS A 108 5.94 -10.69 -1.32
C LYS A 108 5.70 -10.89 -2.81
N GLN A 109 6.28 -10.03 -3.61
CA GLN A 109 6.24 -10.11 -5.08
C GLN A 109 7.67 -10.17 -5.61
N GLN A 110 7.91 -11.08 -6.55
CA GLN A 110 9.20 -11.22 -7.22
C GLN A 110 9.19 -10.44 -8.53
N VAL A 111 9.68 -9.21 -8.47
CA VAL A 111 9.81 -8.33 -9.64
C VAL A 111 11.19 -8.50 -10.25
N ALA A 112 11.26 -8.65 -11.57
CA ALA A 112 12.53 -8.72 -12.29
C ALA A 112 12.66 -7.51 -13.20
N LYS A 113 13.75 -6.76 -13.03
CA LYS A 113 14.14 -5.74 -14.02
C LYS A 113 14.53 -6.45 -15.32
N GLU A 114 14.15 -5.90 -16.47
CA GLU A 114 14.18 -6.40 -17.87
C GLU A 114 15.39 -7.25 -18.39
N ASN A 115 16.32 -7.72 -17.57
CA ASN A 115 17.42 -8.59 -18.00
C ASN A 115 17.94 -9.63 -16.99
N GLN A 116 17.25 -9.88 -15.87
CA GLN A 116 17.70 -10.93 -14.93
C GLN A 116 16.82 -12.18 -15.02
N GLN A 117 17.14 -13.09 -15.94
CA GLN A 117 16.85 -14.51 -15.74
C GLN A 117 17.75 -15.03 -14.61
N VAL A 118 17.36 -14.81 -13.35
CA VAL A 118 17.99 -15.54 -12.26
C VAL A 118 17.45 -16.95 -12.32
N ARG A 119 18.21 -17.85 -12.97
CA ARG A 119 18.05 -19.30 -12.80
C ARG A 119 18.23 -19.60 -11.31
N ALA A 120 17.12 -19.77 -10.59
CA ALA A 120 17.15 -20.48 -9.32
C ALA A 120 17.50 -21.95 -9.65
N LYS A 121 18.80 -22.27 -9.67
CA LYS A 121 19.25 -23.65 -9.57
C LYS A 121 18.95 -24.10 -8.14
N GLY A 122 18.16 -25.16 -8.03
CA GLY A 122 17.85 -25.81 -6.77
C GLY A 122 19.09 -26.29 -6.03
N VAL A 123 18.91 -26.48 -4.74
CA VAL A 123 19.70 -27.38 -3.88
C VAL A 123 18.69 -28.26 -3.17
#